data_AF-B5IHZ0-F1
#
_entry.id   AF-B5IHZ0-F1
#
_cell.length_a   1.000
_cell.length_b   1.000
_cell.length_c   1.000
_cell.angle_alpha   90.00
_cell.angle_beta   90.00
_cell.angle_gamma   90.00
#
_symmetry.space_group_name_H-M   'P 1'
#
loop_
_entity.id
_entity.type
_entity.pdbx_description
1 polymer ?
#
loop_
_entity_poly.entity_id
_entity_poly.type
_entity_poly.pdbx_seq_one_letter_code
_entity_poly.pdbx_strand_id
1 'polypeptide(L)'
;MALRSPLPTTLPRLLISGGCLTAATLALALGSFTPAIGQTSAPPERLTPAQKEKIFPEVKALMVKKQQQSIKIQEDYLRCTRAASNQEALRSCKKADGQSRRKLRAETREERRKIYARNGIEVPVGGPGKGRKGAKRSGGGGA
;
A
#
# COMPACT_ATOMS: atom_id res chain seq x y z
N MET A 1 -26.80 -18.13 -39.00
CA MET A 1 -27.77 -17.10 -38.55
C MET A 1 -27.12 -16.38 -37.37
N ALA A 2 -26.32 -15.32 -37.56
CA ALA A 2 -26.62 -13.95 -38.00
C ALA A 2 -27.45 -13.16 -36.97
N LEU A 3 -26.85 -12.08 -36.43
CA LEU A 3 -27.36 -10.80 -35.88
C LEU A 3 -26.38 -10.34 -34.77
N ARG A 4 -25.29 -9.59 -35.01
CA ARG A 4 -25.15 -8.16 -35.40
C ARG A 4 -25.96 -7.16 -34.56
N SER A 5 -25.28 -6.60 -33.53
CA SER A 5 -25.24 -5.17 -33.09
C SER A 5 -26.56 -4.50 -32.61
N PRO A 6 -26.57 -3.27 -32.02
CA PRO A 6 -25.50 -2.31 -31.68
C PRO A 6 -25.56 -1.71 -30.24
N LEU A 7 -24.60 -0.85 -29.91
CA LEU A 7 -24.53 -0.01 -28.70
C LEU A 7 -25.80 0.85 -28.48
N PRO A 8 -26.13 1.18 -27.22
CA PRO A 8 -26.75 2.45 -26.90
C PRO A 8 -25.73 3.44 -26.30
N THR A 9 -25.36 4.41 -27.14
CA THR A 9 -25.03 5.79 -26.78
C THR A 9 -26.15 6.41 -25.94
N THR A 10 -25.89 6.78 -24.68
CA THR A 10 -26.60 7.87 -24.01
C THR A 10 -25.73 8.52 -22.93
N LEU A 11 -25.48 9.82 -23.12
CA LEU A 11 -24.75 10.75 -22.27
C LEU A 11 -25.49 11.02 -20.95
N PRO A 12 -24.82 11.13 -19.79
CA PRO A 12 -25.32 11.98 -18.73
C PRO A 12 -24.96 13.44 -19.05
N ARG A 13 -25.97 14.20 -19.47
CA ARG A 13 -26.04 15.66 -19.35
C ARG A 13 -25.67 16.06 -17.92
N LEU A 14 -24.48 16.61 -17.72
CA LEU A 14 -24.23 17.48 -16.58
C LEU A 14 -24.64 18.90 -17.00
N LEU A 15 -25.86 19.24 -16.61
CA LEU A 15 -26.36 20.61 -16.48
C LEU A 15 -25.42 21.38 -15.54
N ILE A 16 -24.46 22.09 -16.11
CA ILE A 16 -23.76 23.16 -15.41
C ILE A 16 -24.55 24.43 -15.69
N SER A 17 -25.54 24.66 -14.82
CA SER A 17 -26.20 25.94 -14.67
C SER A 17 -25.21 26.96 -14.12
N GLY A 18 -25.00 28.05 -14.86
CA GLY A 18 -24.52 29.33 -14.33
C GLY A 18 -23.01 29.56 -14.43
N GLY A 19 -22.62 30.48 -15.32
CA GLY A 19 -21.31 31.12 -15.27
C GLY A 19 -20.61 31.25 -16.63
N CYS A 20 -21.17 32.08 -17.50
CA CYS A 20 -20.56 32.50 -18.75
C CYS A 20 -19.37 33.44 -18.46
N LEU A 21 -18.20 33.18 -19.05
CA LEU A 21 -17.39 34.13 -19.84
C LEU A 21 -15.90 33.71 -19.86
N THR A 22 -15.52 33.13 -21.00
CA THR A 22 -14.36 33.52 -21.82
C THR A 22 -13.04 33.83 -21.10
N ALA A 23 -12.02 32.99 -21.33
CA ALA A 23 -10.95 33.34 -22.26
C ALA A 23 -9.92 32.21 -22.36
N ALA A 24 -9.72 31.74 -23.58
CA ALA A 24 -8.61 30.91 -23.97
C ALA A 24 -7.28 31.61 -23.69
N THR A 25 -6.32 30.88 -23.13
CA THR A 25 -4.94 30.87 -23.62
C THR A 25 -4.33 29.52 -23.30
N LEU A 26 -4.39 28.62 -24.29
CA LEU A 26 -3.37 27.60 -24.47
C LEU A 26 -2.03 28.34 -24.66
N ALA A 27 -1.28 28.54 -23.58
CA ALA A 27 0.12 28.92 -23.68
C ALA A 27 0.95 27.65 -23.54
N LEU A 28 1.41 27.15 -24.68
CA LEU A 28 2.52 26.19 -24.75
C LEU A 28 3.71 26.77 -23.97
N ALA A 29 3.99 26.20 -22.81
CA ALA A 29 5.30 26.30 -22.17
C ALA A 29 5.97 24.92 -22.25
N LEU A 30 6.44 24.58 -23.45
CA LEU A 30 7.52 23.63 -23.68
C LEU A 30 8.80 24.22 -23.06
N GLY A 31 8.89 24.17 -21.73
CA GLY A 31 10.04 24.62 -20.96
C GLY A 31 10.76 23.42 -20.37
N SER A 32 11.65 22.83 -21.16
CA SER A 32 12.92 22.26 -20.72
C SER A 32 12.96 21.65 -19.31
N PHE A 33 12.37 20.45 -19.15
CA PHE A 33 12.85 19.53 -18.13
C PHE A 33 14.18 18.95 -18.61
N THR A 34 15.27 19.57 -18.15
CA THR A 34 16.59 18.94 -18.09
C THR A 34 16.42 17.57 -17.42
N PRO A 35 16.86 16.45 -18.03
CA PRO A 35 17.00 15.23 -17.27
C PRO A 35 18.13 15.49 -16.26
N ALA A 36 17.76 15.74 -15.01
CA ALA A 36 18.69 15.71 -13.91
C ALA A 36 19.30 14.31 -13.87
N ILE A 37 20.50 14.18 -14.44
CA ILE A 37 21.42 13.07 -14.22
C ILE A 37 21.74 13.12 -12.72
N GLY A 38 21.09 12.26 -11.95
CA GLY A 38 21.16 12.34 -10.50
C GLY A 38 20.52 11.15 -9.83
N GLN A 39 21.35 10.15 -9.56
CA GLN A 39 21.11 8.92 -8.79
C GLN A 39 20.61 7.74 -9.63
N THR A 40 21.60 7.04 -10.21
CA THR A 40 21.58 5.60 -10.41
C THR A 40 21.36 4.88 -9.07
N SER A 41 20.15 4.97 -8.51
CA SER A 41 19.71 3.92 -7.59
C SER A 41 19.54 2.68 -8.46
N ALA A 42 20.53 1.79 -8.42
CA ALA A 42 20.40 0.47 -9.03
C ALA A 42 19.01 -0.07 -8.65
N PRO A 43 18.20 -0.56 -9.62
CA PRO A 43 16.91 -1.16 -9.30
C PRO A 43 17.15 -2.22 -8.23
N PRO A 44 16.29 -2.32 -7.19
CA PRO A 44 16.47 -3.33 -6.16
C PRO A 44 16.66 -4.66 -6.86
N GLU A 45 17.81 -5.30 -6.62
CA GLU A 45 18.26 -6.47 -7.37
C GLU A 45 17.12 -7.49 -7.41
N ARG A 46 16.53 -7.62 -8.60
CA ARG A 46 15.32 -8.42 -8.78
C ARG A 46 15.79 -9.86 -8.87
N LEU A 47 15.30 -10.70 -7.94
CA LEU A 47 15.42 -12.16 -7.98
C LEU A 47 15.34 -12.68 -9.43
N THR A 48 16.32 -13.48 -9.83
CA THR A 48 16.30 -14.13 -11.15
C THR A 48 15.11 -15.09 -11.23
N PRO A 49 14.58 -15.41 -12.43
CA PRO A 49 13.45 -16.34 -12.57
C PRO A 49 13.71 -17.70 -11.90
N ALA A 50 14.91 -18.26 -12.08
CA ALA A 50 15.32 -19.52 -11.45
C ALA A 50 15.36 -19.45 -9.91
N GLN A 51 15.80 -18.31 -9.34
CA GLN A 51 15.76 -18.09 -7.89
C GLN A 51 14.33 -17.98 -7.36
N LYS A 52 13.41 -17.39 -8.13
CA LYS A 52 12.00 -17.29 -7.74
C LYS A 52 11.33 -18.65 -7.65
N GLU A 53 11.55 -19.52 -8.64
CA GLU A 53 10.95 -20.86 -8.65
C GLU A 53 11.37 -21.68 -7.43
N LYS A 54 12.64 -21.57 -7.01
CA LYS A 54 13.17 -22.26 -5.83
C LYS A 54 12.57 -21.75 -4.50
N ILE A 55 12.36 -20.43 -4.39
CA ILE A 55 11.88 -19.79 -3.16
C ILE A 55 10.36 -19.74 -3.04
N PHE A 56 9.66 -19.74 -4.18
CA PHE A 56 8.21 -19.62 -4.24
C PHE A 56 7.46 -20.57 -3.28
N PRO A 57 7.77 -21.89 -3.18
CA PRO A 57 7.05 -22.76 -2.27
C PRO A 57 7.21 -22.34 -0.79
N GLU A 58 8.42 -21.96 -0.37
CA GLU A 58 8.67 -21.52 1.01
C GLU A 58 7.99 -20.19 1.32
N VAL A 59 8.03 -19.24 0.38
CA VAL A 59 7.35 -17.95 0.54
C VAL A 59 5.83 -18.13 0.51
N LYS A 60 5.30 -19.03 -0.31
CA LYS A 60 3.87 -19.35 -0.32
C LYS A 60 3.44 -19.93 1.03
N ALA A 61 4.18 -20.90 1.56
CA ALA A 61 3.90 -21.49 2.87
C ALA A 61 3.93 -20.44 3.99
N LEU A 62 4.94 -19.56 3.98
CA LEU A 62 5.05 -18.42 4.89
C LEU A 62 3.83 -17.49 4.80
N MET A 63 3.38 -17.17 3.59
CA MET A 63 2.23 -16.26 3.39
C MET A 63 0.92 -16.87 3.88
N VAL A 64 0.72 -18.17 3.71
CA VAL A 64 -0.44 -18.89 4.26
C VAL A 64 -0.40 -18.87 5.79
N LYS A 65 0.74 -19.19 6.41
CA LYS A 65 0.93 -19.12 7.86
C LYS A 65 0.64 -17.72 8.41
N LYS A 66 1.18 -16.69 7.76
CA LYS A 66 0.93 -15.28 8.10
C LYS A 66 -0.56 -14.94 8.02
N GLN A 67 -1.26 -15.41 6.99
CA GLN A 67 -2.70 -15.16 6.83
C GLN A 67 -3.49 -15.79 7.97
N GLN A 68 -3.20 -17.04 8.33
CA GLN A 68 -3.83 -17.72 9.47
C GLN A 68 -3.58 -16.97 10.79
N GLN A 69 -2.34 -16.51 11.04
CA GLN A 69 -2.03 -15.70 12.23
C GLN A 69 -2.75 -14.36 12.22
N SER A 70 -2.88 -13.71 11.05
CA SER A 70 -3.61 -12.45 10.93
C SER A 70 -5.10 -12.61 11.24
N ILE A 71 -5.71 -13.73 10.83
CA ILE A 71 -7.10 -14.06 11.15
C ILE A 71 -7.25 -14.23 12.66
N LYS A 72 -6.36 -15.01 13.31
CA LYS A 72 -6.37 -15.19 14.77
C LYS A 72 -6.28 -13.86 15.53
N ILE A 73 -5.35 -12.98 15.14
CA ILE A 73 -5.21 -11.64 15.74
C ILE A 73 -6.52 -10.84 15.59
N GLN A 74 -7.18 -10.95 14.44
CA GLN A 74 -8.44 -10.26 14.19
C GLN A 74 -9.58 -10.84 15.04
N GLU A 75 -9.67 -12.16 15.17
CA GLU A 75 -10.64 -12.83 16.04
C GLU A 75 -10.44 -12.46 17.50
N ASP A 76 -9.19 -12.42 17.97
CA ASP A 76 -8.83 -12.01 19.33
C ASP A 76 -9.20 -10.55 19.59
N TYR A 77 -8.95 -9.66 18.62
CA TYR A 77 -9.38 -8.27 18.70
C TYR A 77 -10.90 -8.13 18.77
N LEU A 78 -11.63 -8.86 17.91
CA LEU A 78 -13.10 -8.87 17.93
C LEU A 78 -13.63 -9.34 19.28
N ARG A 79 -13.07 -10.43 19.82
CA ARG A 79 -13.42 -10.94 21.15
C ARG A 79 -13.15 -9.90 22.25
N CYS A 80 -11.97 -9.28 22.24
CA CYS A 80 -11.59 -8.24 23.21
C CYS A 80 -12.55 -7.05 23.15
N THR A 81 -12.85 -6.54 21.95
CA THR A 81 -13.76 -5.39 21.78
C THR A 81 -15.20 -5.70 22.17
N ARG A 82 -15.67 -6.94 21.98
CA ARG A 82 -17.00 -7.37 22.42
C ARG A 82 -17.12 -7.46 23.95
N ALA A 83 -16.02 -7.81 24.63
CA ALA A 83 -15.96 -7.90 26.09
C ALA A 83 -15.65 -6.55 26.78
N ALA A 84 -15.23 -5.53 26.02
CA ALA A 84 -14.85 -4.23 26.56
C ALA A 84 -16.08 -3.46 27.05
N SER A 85 -16.15 -3.17 28.36
CA SER A 85 -17.26 -2.45 28.98
C SER A 85 -17.08 -0.93 29.03
N ASN A 86 -15.87 -0.43 28.74
CA ASN A 86 -15.54 0.99 28.84
C ASN A 86 -14.45 1.42 27.83
N GLN A 87 -14.22 2.74 27.74
CA GLN A 87 -13.24 3.32 26.82
C GLN A 87 -11.80 2.88 27.13
N GLU A 88 -11.47 2.63 28.39
CA GLU A 88 -10.13 2.19 28.79
C GLU A 88 -9.85 0.76 28.31
N ALA A 89 -10.80 -0.15 28.49
CA ALA A 89 -10.76 -1.51 27.97
C ALA A 89 -10.61 -1.52 26.44
N LEU A 90 -11.35 -0.65 25.73
CA LEU A 90 -11.20 -0.50 24.27
C LEU A 90 -9.80 -0.03 23.86
N ARG A 91 -9.20 0.92 24.61
CA ARG A 91 -7.82 1.38 24.36
C ARG A 91 -6.82 0.25 24.59
N SER A 92 -7.01 -0.55 25.64
CA SER A 92 -6.19 -1.73 25.92
C SER A 92 -6.26 -2.75 24.76
N CYS A 93 -7.46 -3.08 24.28
CA CYS A 93 -7.66 -3.97 23.13
C CYS A 93 -6.94 -3.46 21.87
N LYS A 94 -7.05 -2.16 21.58
CA LYS A 94 -6.35 -1.53 20.44
C LYS A 94 -4.82 -1.59 20.58
N LYS A 95 -4.30 -1.38 21.80
CA LYS A 95 -2.87 -1.47 22.08
C LYS A 95 -2.35 -2.90 21.89
N ALA A 96 -3.10 -3.89 22.39
CA ALA A 96 -2.78 -5.31 22.24
C ALA A 96 -2.79 -5.74 20.76
N ASP A 97 -3.83 -5.41 19.98
CA ASP A 97 -3.88 -5.67 18.53
C ASP A 97 -2.69 -5.01 17.80
N GLY A 98 -2.39 -3.75 18.13
CA GLY A 98 -1.25 -3.04 17.60
C GLY A 98 0.09 -3.74 17.86
N GLN A 99 0.29 -4.28 19.07
CA GLN A 99 1.47 -5.06 19.43
C GLN A 99 1.53 -6.40 18.69
N SER A 100 0.44 -7.16 18.66
CA SER A 100 0.36 -8.45 17.96
C SER A 100 0.64 -8.30 16.47
N ARG A 101 0.10 -7.27 15.82
CA ARG A 101 0.38 -6.97 14.40
C ARG A 101 1.82 -6.55 14.17
N ARG A 102 2.45 -5.80 15.09
CA ARG A 102 3.88 -5.45 14.99
C ARG A 102 4.76 -6.68 15.12
N LYS A 103 4.46 -7.55 16.08
CA LYS A 103 5.16 -8.83 16.28
C LYS A 103 5.04 -9.72 15.05
N LEU A 104 3.84 -9.93 14.53
CA LEU A 104 3.62 -10.71 13.30
C LEU A 104 4.44 -10.17 12.12
N ARG A 105 4.50 -8.84 11.94
CA ARG A 105 5.31 -8.22 10.88
C ARG A 105 6.81 -8.45 11.08
N ALA A 106 7.30 -8.35 12.32
CA ALA A 106 8.71 -8.59 12.64
C ALA A 106 9.08 -10.06 12.36
N GLU A 107 8.31 -11.01 12.89
CA GLU A 107 8.50 -12.45 12.67
C GLU A 107 8.45 -12.81 11.19
N THR A 108 7.45 -12.31 10.45
CA THR A 108 7.34 -12.54 9.00
C THR A 108 8.56 -12.01 8.25
N ARG A 109 9.11 -10.85 8.68
CA ARG A 109 10.31 -10.27 8.06
C ARG A 109 11.55 -11.10 8.36
N GLU A 110 11.68 -11.61 9.58
CA GLU A 110 12.79 -12.48 9.98
C GLU A 110 12.73 -13.84 9.30
N GLU A 111 11.58 -14.49 9.26
CA GLU A 111 11.38 -15.75 8.54
C GLU A 111 11.67 -15.57 7.04
N ARG A 112 11.21 -14.46 6.46
CA ARG A 112 11.57 -14.11 5.08
C ARG A 112 13.08 -13.93 4.92
N ARG A 113 13.75 -13.21 5.82
CA ARG A 113 15.22 -13.07 5.78
C ARG A 113 15.92 -14.43 5.80
N LYS A 114 15.46 -15.36 6.64
CA LYS A 114 15.99 -16.74 6.72
C LYS A 114 15.79 -17.51 5.42
N ILE A 115 14.62 -17.43 4.80
CA ILE A 115 14.33 -18.06 3.48
C ILE A 115 15.33 -17.57 2.43
N TYR A 116 15.56 -16.27 2.36
CA TYR A 116 16.45 -15.65 1.36
C TYR A 116 17.93 -15.99 1.65
N ALA A 117 18.35 -15.91 2.91
CA ALA A 117 19.71 -16.25 3.33
C ALA A 117 20.06 -17.72 3.01
N ARG A 118 19.15 -18.67 3.27
CA ARG A 118 19.34 -20.09 2.92
C ARG A 118 19.47 -20.33 1.42
N ASN A 119 18.89 -19.45 0.61
CA ASN A 119 18.92 -19.55 -0.86
C ASN A 119 20.00 -18.64 -1.49
N GLY A 120 20.91 -18.08 -0.68
CA GLY A 120 22.03 -17.28 -1.16
C GLY A 120 21.63 -15.95 -1.81
N ILE A 121 20.49 -15.39 -1.42
CA ILE A 121 19.98 -14.14 -2.00
C ILE A 121 20.06 -13.03 -0.96
N GLU A 122 20.61 -11.90 -1.39
CA GLU A 122 20.63 -10.69 -0.59
C GLU A 122 19.21 -10.22 -0.31
N VAL A 123 18.89 -10.11 0.97
CA VAL A 123 17.58 -9.61 1.38
C VAL A 123 17.51 -8.13 1.03
N PRO A 124 16.48 -7.67 0.30
CA PRO A 124 16.31 -6.24 0.07
C PRO A 124 16.29 -5.51 1.41
N VAL A 125 17.31 -4.70 1.66
CA VAL A 125 17.40 -3.85 2.85
C VAL A 125 16.34 -2.76 2.66
N GLY A 126 15.14 -3.03 3.15
CA GLY A 126 14.12 -2.00 3.28
C GLY A 126 14.65 -0.95 4.24
N GLY A 127 15.26 0.10 3.69
CA GLY A 127 15.68 1.26 4.45
C GLY A 127 14.47 1.87 5.18
N PRO A 128 14.69 2.63 6.27
CA PRO A 128 13.62 3.37 6.91
C PRO A 128 12.99 4.22 5.83
N GLY A 129 11.80 3.84 5.36
CA GLY A 129 11.10 4.59 4.33
C GLY A 129 11.05 6.01 4.84
N LYS A 130 11.79 6.93 4.19
CA LYS A 130 11.74 8.36 4.48
C LYS A 130 10.26 8.65 4.54
N GLY A 131 9.78 8.91 5.75
CA GLY A 131 8.36 9.08 5.97
C GLY A 131 7.88 10.04 4.90
N ARG A 132 6.83 9.67 4.17
CA ARG A 132 5.94 10.67 3.64
C ARG A 132 5.45 11.43 4.88
N LYS A 133 6.26 12.39 5.34
CA LYS A 133 5.83 13.50 6.17
C LYS A 133 4.75 14.09 5.30
N GLY A 134 3.50 13.72 5.58
CA GLY A 134 2.36 14.40 5.03
C GLY A 134 2.66 15.88 5.22
N ALA A 135 2.63 16.62 4.12
CA ALA A 135 2.63 18.06 4.17
C ALA A 135 1.62 18.41 5.26
N LYS A 136 2.14 18.95 6.36
CA LYS A 136 1.36 19.49 7.45
C LYS A 136 0.61 20.64 6.78
N ARG A 137 -0.59 20.39 6.26
CA ARG A 137 -1.55 21.45 5.92
C ARG A 137 -1.77 22.11 7.26
N SER A 138 -1.06 23.21 7.48
CA SER A 138 -1.40 24.21 8.47
C SER A 138 -2.83 24.62 8.15
N GLY A 139 -3.79 23.99 8.81
CA GLY A 139 -5.08 24.62 9.04
C GLY A 139 -4.77 25.85 9.87
N GLY A 140 -4.70 27.00 9.20
CA GLY A 140 -4.75 28.29 9.85
C GLY A 140 -6.10 28.38 10.54
N GLY A 141 -6.09 28.27 11.87
CA GLY A 141 -7.09 28.92 12.70
C GLY A 141 -6.72 30.39 12.87
N GLY A 142 -7.76 31.23 12.94
CA GLY A 142 -7.68 32.68 13.16
C GLY A 142 -7.88 33.45 11.85
N ALA A 143 -8.88 34.32 11.68
CA ALA A 143 -9.78 34.99 12.62
C ALA A 143 -11.18 35.15 12.01
#